data_AF-A0A1G1M389-F1
#
_entry.id   AF-A0A1G1M389-F1
#
_cell.length_a   1.000
_cell.length_b   1.000
_cell.length_c   1.000
_cell.angle_alpha   90.00
_cell.angle_beta   90.00
_cell.angle_gamma   90.00
#
_symmetry.space_group_name_H-M   'P 1'
#
loop_
_entity.id
_entity.type
_entity.pdbx_description
1 polymer ?
#
loop_
_entity_poly.entity_id
_entity_poly.type
_entity_poly.pdbx_seq_one_letter_code
_entity_poly.pdbx_strand_id
1 'polypeptide(L)'
;MLQCDVPPDAAELLDRYERQQRRRRLASVSSIFSWRIPLLDPERFLQATLWLVRPLFGWAGALVWLAVVVPAVFLAGMHWTDLTRDFLDRLFSAQTLVVVWLLFPAVKALHELGHAFATKAFGGEVHDMGVMFLVFTPIPYVDASSASAFRSKWLRILVGAAGMLVEVFLAALALYVWLSVEPGALSAVAYNTILIAGLTTILFNANPLLRYDGYYILGDLLEIPNLRQRSTRYLGYLCERYLFGRRDAEPPIATPGERAWFVVYATASFVYRALVVVAIIAFIADRYFWLAMFFAGATAVGWIGVPLAKGVRFLVASPRLRRRRVRAFAITAAALAAVVWALGWVAVPYRTVIEGVVWIPQESFVRAGTEGFVERVVATPGTRVRRDDVLLVIRDPEVRTRVEVLAARVRELKARYDEQQPVDVVKAAIVQEELRYAQQDLARTSERASELTVRSGTEGTFVVPTPEDLPGRFVKKGEQLAYVVELGTVTIRAVVPQDAIDLVRFHTRQVEVRLAERLTDVVGGVIRRLVPGATERLPTMALGREGGGQILVDPRDPKGVTAIQKVFQVDV
;
A
#
# COMPACT_ATOMS: atom_id res chain seq x y z
N MET A 1 -20.99 64.17 -38.81
CA MET A 1 -21.60 63.29 -37.79
C MET A 1 -22.25 62.14 -38.53
N LEU A 2 -21.66 60.94 -38.49
CA LEU A 2 -22.28 59.73 -39.02
C LEU A 2 -22.99 59.05 -37.84
N GLN A 3 -24.29 59.29 -37.74
CA GLN A 3 -25.19 58.61 -36.82
C GLN A 3 -25.50 57.25 -37.45
N CYS A 4 -24.87 56.18 -36.97
CA CYS A 4 -25.27 54.83 -37.32
C CYS A 4 -26.39 54.42 -36.37
N ASP A 5 -27.61 54.25 -36.92
CA ASP A 5 -28.69 53.50 -36.28
C ASP A 5 -28.25 52.04 -36.16
N VAL A 6 -27.67 51.70 -35.02
CA VAL A 6 -27.40 50.31 -34.66
C VAL A 6 -28.75 49.70 -34.24
N PRO A 7 -29.28 48.68 -34.94
CA PRO A 7 -30.52 48.05 -34.53
C PRO A 7 -30.37 47.48 -33.11
N PRO A 8 -31.40 47.57 -32.24
CA PRO A 8 -31.32 47.22 -30.82
C PRO A 8 -30.84 45.78 -30.55
N ASP A 9 -30.92 44.89 -31.54
CA ASP A 9 -30.45 43.51 -31.49
C ASP A 9 -28.91 43.38 -31.55
N ALA A 10 -28.22 44.28 -32.26
CA ALA A 10 -26.75 44.23 -32.38
C ALA A 10 -26.04 44.68 -31.10
N ALA A 11 -26.62 45.65 -30.37
CA ALA A 11 -26.12 46.07 -29.06
C ALA A 11 -26.32 44.97 -28.00
N GLU A 12 -27.43 44.24 -28.04
CA GLU A 12 -27.67 43.09 -27.15
C GLU A 12 -26.75 41.91 -27.50
N LEU A 13 -26.48 41.66 -28.79
CA LEU A 13 -25.52 40.65 -29.24
C LEU A 13 -24.08 41.01 -28.84
N LEU A 14 -23.69 42.28 -28.92
CA LEU A 14 -22.40 42.78 -28.44
C LEU A 14 -22.26 42.66 -26.92
N ASP A 15 -23.27 43.04 -26.14
CA ASP A 15 -23.24 42.89 -24.67
C ASP A 15 -23.25 41.40 -24.27
N ARG A 16 -23.98 40.54 -24.98
CA ARG A 16 -23.89 39.07 -24.80
C ARG A 16 -22.50 38.55 -25.15
N TYR A 17 -21.89 39.02 -26.24
CA TYR A 17 -20.55 38.64 -26.67
C TYR A 17 -19.48 39.13 -25.68
N GLU A 18 -19.58 40.35 -25.18
CA GLU A 18 -18.68 40.93 -24.17
C GLU A 18 -18.83 40.23 -22.82
N ARG A 19 -20.05 39.92 -22.38
CA ARG A 19 -20.29 39.11 -21.16
C ARG A 19 -19.76 37.69 -21.33
N GLN A 20 -19.88 37.10 -22.52
CA GLN A 20 -19.35 35.78 -22.82
C GLN A 20 -17.81 35.78 -22.91
N GLN A 21 -17.20 36.82 -23.48
CA GLN A 21 -15.76 37.04 -23.46
C GLN A 21 -15.27 37.28 -22.03
N ARG A 22 -15.94 38.11 -21.24
CA ARG A 22 -15.59 38.39 -19.85
C ARG A 22 -15.74 37.15 -18.98
N ARG A 23 -16.78 36.31 -19.20
CA ARG A 23 -16.91 34.99 -18.57
C ARG A 23 -15.84 34.00 -19.05
N ARG A 24 -15.46 34.00 -20.33
CA ARG A 24 -14.35 33.17 -20.85
C ARG A 24 -13.00 33.60 -20.26
N ARG A 25 -12.74 34.91 -20.18
CA ARG A 25 -11.55 35.49 -19.53
C ARG A 25 -11.54 35.21 -18.03
N LEU A 26 -12.66 35.41 -17.33
CA LEU A 26 -12.78 35.07 -15.90
C LEU A 26 -12.71 33.56 -15.64
N ALA A 27 -13.23 32.72 -16.54
CA ALA A 27 -13.06 31.26 -16.46
C ALA A 27 -11.60 30.86 -16.68
N SER A 28 -10.91 31.50 -17.62
CA SER A 28 -9.48 31.35 -17.88
C SER A 28 -8.60 31.84 -16.72
N VAL A 29 -8.98 32.92 -16.02
CA VAL A 29 -8.27 33.43 -14.84
C VAL A 29 -8.61 32.65 -13.56
N SER A 30 -9.84 32.14 -13.42
CA SER A 30 -10.24 31.22 -12.33
C SER A 30 -9.58 29.82 -12.46
N SER A 31 -8.91 29.61 -13.58
CA SER A 31 -8.13 28.44 -13.91
C SER A 31 -6.65 28.76 -13.73
N ILE A 32 -6.25 29.04 -12.50
CA ILE A 32 -4.83 29.26 -12.12
C ILE A 32 -3.94 28.08 -12.58
N PHE A 33 -4.54 26.89 -12.78
CA PHE A 33 -3.86 25.67 -13.18
C PHE A 33 -4.16 25.17 -14.60
N SER A 34 -4.89 25.91 -15.45
CA SER A 34 -5.05 25.53 -16.87
C SER A 34 -5.01 26.73 -17.83
N TRP A 35 -3.88 26.90 -18.52
CA TRP A 35 -3.69 27.91 -19.56
C TRP A 35 -3.62 27.24 -20.92
N ARG A 36 -4.36 27.77 -21.91
CA ARG A 36 -4.39 27.24 -23.27
C ARG A 36 -3.69 28.19 -24.21
N ILE A 37 -2.69 27.70 -24.94
CA ILE A 37 -1.93 28.46 -25.91
C ILE A 37 -2.13 27.78 -27.27
N PRO A 38 -2.94 28.34 -28.18
CA PRO A 38 -2.99 27.87 -29.56
C PRO A 38 -1.63 28.17 -30.21
N LEU A 39 -0.97 27.14 -30.76
CA LEU A 39 0.39 27.28 -31.29
C LEU A 39 0.41 27.34 -32.81
N LEU A 40 -0.39 26.51 -33.47
CA LEU A 40 -0.34 26.37 -34.93
C LEU A 40 -1.65 25.85 -35.51
N ASP A 41 -1.93 26.23 -36.76
CA ASP A 41 -2.98 25.66 -37.59
C ASP A 41 -2.40 24.43 -38.32
N PRO A 42 -2.81 23.19 -37.96
CA PRO A 42 -2.21 21.98 -38.52
C PRO A 42 -2.78 21.63 -39.90
N GLU A 43 -3.82 22.32 -40.38
CA GLU A 43 -4.61 21.91 -41.55
C GLU A 43 -3.76 21.67 -42.81
N ARG A 44 -2.84 22.60 -43.11
CA ARG A 44 -1.93 22.50 -44.27
C ARG A 44 -0.97 21.33 -44.14
N PHE A 45 -0.43 21.10 -42.95
CA PHE A 45 0.48 19.99 -42.66
C PHE A 45 -0.25 18.65 -42.78
N LEU A 46 -1.45 18.55 -42.19
CA LEU A 46 -2.28 17.35 -42.26
C LEU A 46 -2.66 17.03 -43.70
N GLN A 47 -3.06 18.02 -44.50
CA GLN A 47 -3.40 17.82 -45.90
C GLN A 47 -2.19 17.36 -46.74
N ALA A 48 -1.02 17.96 -46.53
CA ALA A 48 0.21 17.61 -47.24
C ALA A 48 0.73 16.20 -46.91
N THR A 49 0.50 15.72 -45.68
CA THR A 49 0.96 14.40 -45.21
C THR A 49 -0.12 13.33 -45.26
N LEU A 50 -1.35 13.69 -45.61
CA LEU A 50 -2.49 12.77 -45.59
C LEU A 50 -2.27 11.54 -46.48
N TRP A 51 -1.59 11.69 -47.62
CA TRP A 51 -1.34 10.58 -48.55
C TRP A 51 -0.52 9.44 -47.91
N LEU A 52 0.34 9.76 -46.93
CA LEU A 52 1.17 8.78 -46.21
C LEU A 52 0.35 8.01 -45.17
N VAL A 53 -0.58 8.70 -44.49
CA VAL A 53 -1.36 8.14 -43.38
C VAL A 53 -2.68 7.52 -43.86
N ARG A 54 -3.21 7.94 -45.01
CA ARG A 54 -4.49 7.46 -45.57
C ARG A 54 -4.56 5.93 -45.72
N PRO A 55 -3.50 5.21 -46.15
CA PRO A 55 -3.51 3.74 -46.19
C PRO A 55 -3.69 3.09 -44.80
N LEU A 56 -3.27 3.76 -43.72
CA LEU A 56 -3.39 3.25 -42.35
C LEU A 56 -4.84 3.21 -41.85
N PHE A 57 -5.73 4.04 -42.42
CA PHE A 57 -7.16 4.02 -42.11
C PHE A 57 -7.94 2.97 -42.93
N GLY A 58 -7.27 2.20 -43.79
CA GLY A 58 -7.85 1.08 -44.52
C GLY A 58 -7.61 -0.28 -43.85
N TRP A 59 -8.06 -1.35 -44.50
CA TRP A 59 -7.90 -2.73 -44.01
C TRP A 59 -6.43 -3.13 -43.85
N ALA A 60 -5.53 -2.63 -44.71
CA ALA A 60 -4.10 -2.90 -44.64
C ALA A 60 -3.49 -2.30 -43.36
N GLY A 61 -3.87 -1.07 -42.99
CA GLY A 61 -3.45 -0.45 -41.75
C GLY A 61 -3.96 -1.20 -40.51
N ALA A 62 -5.22 -1.64 -40.54
CA ALA A 62 -5.79 -2.46 -39.47
C ALA A 62 -5.03 -3.79 -39.31
N LEU A 63 -4.66 -4.44 -40.42
CA LEU A 63 -3.86 -5.67 -40.40
C LEU A 63 -2.47 -5.43 -39.78
N VAL A 64 -1.79 -4.37 -40.19
CA VAL A 64 -0.47 -3.99 -39.61
C VAL A 64 -0.60 -3.69 -38.12
N TRP A 65 -1.61 -2.92 -37.72
CA TRP A 65 -1.85 -2.61 -36.32
C TRP A 65 -2.09 -3.89 -35.51
N LEU A 66 -2.92 -4.81 -36.00
CA LEU A 66 -3.16 -6.10 -35.34
C LEU A 66 -1.90 -6.97 -35.28
N ALA A 67 -1.13 -7.03 -36.36
CA ALA A 67 0.11 -7.81 -36.42
C ALA A 67 1.16 -7.31 -35.42
N VAL A 68 1.17 -6.01 -35.10
CA VAL A 68 2.09 -5.44 -34.11
C VAL A 68 1.54 -5.52 -32.68
N VAL A 69 0.25 -5.24 -32.47
CA VAL A 69 -0.32 -5.12 -31.12
C VAL A 69 -0.67 -6.47 -30.51
N VAL A 70 -1.23 -7.41 -31.29
CA VAL A 70 -1.67 -8.70 -30.74
C VAL A 70 -0.51 -9.50 -30.12
N PRO A 71 0.65 -9.66 -30.77
CA PRO A 71 1.78 -10.35 -30.14
C PRO A 71 2.34 -9.59 -28.95
N ALA A 72 2.35 -8.25 -28.98
CA ALA A 72 2.79 -7.44 -27.85
C ALA A 72 1.89 -7.63 -26.62
N VAL A 73 0.56 -7.70 -26.79
CA VAL A 73 -0.37 -7.99 -25.70
C VAL A 73 -0.10 -9.37 -25.09
N PHE A 74 0.18 -10.37 -25.94
CA PHE A 74 0.55 -11.71 -25.47
C PHE A 74 1.87 -11.69 -24.69
N LEU A 75 2.91 -11.02 -25.19
CA LEU A 75 4.19 -10.86 -24.50
C LEU A 75 4.05 -10.09 -23.19
N ALA A 76 3.24 -9.04 -23.14
CA ALA A 76 2.97 -8.29 -21.91
C ALA A 76 2.29 -9.17 -20.85
N GLY A 77 1.42 -10.09 -21.27
CA GLY A 77 0.82 -11.10 -20.39
C GLY A 77 1.85 -12.12 -19.88
N MET A 78 2.76 -12.59 -20.73
CA MET A 78 3.83 -13.51 -20.34
C MET A 78 4.83 -12.89 -19.35
N HIS A 79 5.18 -11.62 -19.56
CA HIS A 79 6.11 -10.85 -18.71
C HIS A 79 5.40 -9.96 -17.68
N TRP A 80 4.15 -10.30 -17.32
CA TRP A 80 3.34 -9.48 -16.42
C TRP A 80 4.01 -9.27 -15.06
N THR A 81 4.64 -10.30 -14.52
CA THR A 81 5.38 -10.22 -13.25
C THR A 81 6.56 -9.25 -13.34
N ASP A 82 7.29 -9.24 -14.46
CA ASP A 82 8.46 -8.38 -14.63
C ASP A 82 8.06 -6.92 -14.86
N LEU A 83 6.91 -6.69 -15.52
CA LEU A 83 6.33 -5.37 -15.73
C LEU A 83 5.81 -4.75 -14.43
N THR A 84 5.24 -5.56 -13.54
CA THR A 84 4.58 -5.12 -12.30
C THR A 84 5.45 -5.20 -11.05
N ARG A 85 6.55 -5.97 -11.08
CA ARG A 85 7.52 -6.03 -9.98
C ARG A 85 8.12 -4.65 -9.74
N ASP A 86 8.10 -4.22 -8.47
CA ASP A 86 8.59 -2.92 -8.02
C ASP A 86 7.96 -1.71 -8.74
N PHE A 87 6.78 -1.88 -9.34
CA PHE A 87 6.08 -0.84 -10.09
C PHE A 87 5.96 0.48 -9.31
N LEU A 88 5.62 0.39 -8.02
CA LEU A 88 5.49 1.54 -7.14
C LEU A 88 6.83 2.25 -6.90
N ASP A 89 7.89 1.51 -6.60
CA ASP A 89 9.20 2.08 -6.35
C ASP A 89 9.79 2.72 -7.63
N ARG A 90 9.54 2.09 -8.80
CA ARG A 90 9.97 2.61 -10.10
C ARG A 90 9.22 3.89 -10.50
N LEU A 91 7.92 3.97 -10.26
CA LEU A 91 7.11 5.16 -10.58
C LEU A 91 7.56 6.42 -9.84
N PHE A 92 8.02 6.28 -8.60
CA PHE A 92 8.44 7.41 -7.75
C PHE A 92 9.95 7.65 -7.73
N SER A 93 10.73 6.88 -8.49
CA SER A 93 12.14 7.19 -8.70
C SER A 93 12.30 8.59 -9.31
N ALA A 94 13.21 9.40 -8.75
CA ALA A 94 13.47 10.75 -9.26
C ALA A 94 13.87 10.75 -10.75
N GLN A 95 14.60 9.73 -11.20
CA GLN A 95 14.97 9.57 -12.61
C GLN A 95 13.74 9.28 -13.48
N THR A 96 12.85 8.40 -13.02
CA THR A 96 11.59 8.09 -13.71
C THR A 96 10.71 9.33 -13.84
N LEU A 97 10.57 10.13 -12.79
CA LEU A 97 9.74 11.33 -12.81
C LEU A 97 10.20 12.34 -13.88
N VAL A 98 11.50 12.54 -14.04
CA VAL A 98 12.06 13.41 -15.10
C VAL A 98 11.79 12.83 -16.48
N VAL A 99 12.03 11.53 -16.68
CA VAL A 99 11.76 10.86 -17.97
C VAL A 99 10.28 10.94 -18.32
N VAL A 100 9.38 10.67 -17.36
CA VAL A 100 7.93 10.76 -17.54
C VAL A 100 7.50 12.19 -17.87
N TRP A 101 8.04 13.20 -17.19
CA TRP A 101 7.72 14.61 -17.46
C TRP A 101 8.09 15.04 -18.89
N LEU A 102 9.20 14.52 -19.44
CA LEU A 102 9.61 14.78 -20.83
C LEU A 102 8.84 13.95 -21.86
N LEU A 103 8.56 12.69 -21.53
CA LEU A 103 7.99 11.72 -22.48
C LEU A 103 6.46 11.83 -22.58
N PHE A 104 5.79 12.24 -21.50
CA PHE A 104 4.34 12.40 -21.46
C PHE A 104 3.80 13.39 -22.52
N PRO A 105 4.35 14.61 -22.67
CA PRO A 105 3.92 15.52 -23.73
C PRO A 105 4.15 14.95 -25.14
N ALA A 106 5.23 14.20 -25.36
CA ALA A 106 5.53 13.61 -26.66
C ALA A 106 4.52 12.51 -27.04
N VAL A 107 4.22 11.60 -26.11
CA VAL A 107 3.19 10.56 -26.30
C VAL A 107 1.82 11.20 -26.54
N LYS A 108 1.48 12.23 -25.77
CA LYS A 108 0.21 12.96 -25.94
C LYS A 108 0.15 13.75 -27.25
N ALA A 109 1.25 14.30 -27.74
CA ALA A 109 1.27 14.94 -29.06
C ALA A 109 0.90 13.93 -30.17
N LEU A 110 1.44 12.71 -30.10
CA LEU A 110 1.11 11.64 -31.04
C LEU A 110 -0.35 11.18 -30.91
N HIS A 111 -0.88 11.11 -29.69
CA HIS A 111 -2.29 10.84 -29.43
C HIS A 111 -3.21 11.89 -30.10
N GLU A 112 -2.94 13.18 -29.88
CA GLU A 112 -3.72 14.27 -30.49
C GLU A 112 -3.58 14.27 -32.02
N LEU A 113 -2.39 13.99 -32.56
CA LEU A 113 -2.19 13.80 -34.00
C LEU A 113 -3.03 12.64 -34.55
N GLY A 114 -3.22 11.56 -33.78
CA GLY A 114 -4.12 10.47 -34.12
C GLY A 114 -5.55 10.97 -34.38
N HIS A 115 -6.10 11.78 -33.47
CA HIS A 115 -7.42 12.41 -33.66
C HIS A 115 -7.45 13.34 -34.88
N ALA A 116 -6.41 14.14 -35.07
CA ALA A 116 -6.30 15.09 -36.17
C ALA A 116 -6.29 14.38 -37.54
N PHE A 117 -5.44 13.37 -37.70
CA PHE A 117 -5.35 12.57 -38.92
C PHE A 117 -6.62 11.77 -39.20
N ALA A 118 -7.24 11.18 -38.16
CA ALA A 118 -8.51 10.46 -38.33
C ALA A 118 -9.62 11.40 -38.82
N THR A 119 -9.74 12.57 -38.20
CA THR A 119 -10.71 13.61 -38.61
C THR A 119 -10.48 14.02 -40.06
N LYS A 120 -9.21 14.29 -40.43
CA LYS A 120 -8.86 14.70 -41.79
C LYS A 120 -9.07 13.60 -42.84
N ALA A 121 -8.75 12.34 -42.51
CA ALA A 121 -8.89 11.20 -43.41
C ALA A 121 -10.34 10.95 -43.84
N PHE A 122 -11.31 11.27 -42.98
CA PHE A 122 -12.74 11.14 -43.26
C PHE A 122 -13.39 12.44 -43.75
N GLY A 123 -12.61 13.47 -44.05
CA GLY A 123 -13.07 14.71 -44.68
C GLY A 123 -13.45 15.85 -43.74
N GLY A 124 -13.11 15.76 -42.44
CA GLY A 124 -13.20 16.89 -41.51
C GLY A 124 -11.99 17.82 -41.61
N GLU A 125 -12.13 19.04 -41.08
CA GLU A 125 -11.06 20.04 -41.01
C GLU A 125 -10.61 20.25 -39.57
N VAL A 126 -9.33 20.57 -39.35
CA VAL A 126 -8.72 20.77 -38.04
C VAL A 126 -7.87 22.03 -38.06
N HIS A 127 -8.35 23.09 -37.40
CA HIS A 127 -7.75 24.44 -37.48
C HIS A 127 -7.07 24.92 -36.18
N ASP A 128 -7.23 24.20 -35.06
CA ASP A 128 -6.66 24.60 -33.76
C ASP A 128 -5.89 23.44 -33.14
N MET A 129 -4.57 23.62 -32.99
CA MET A 129 -3.68 22.73 -32.26
C MET A 129 -2.70 23.54 -31.41
N GLY A 130 -2.50 23.11 -30.17
CA GLY A 130 -1.69 23.87 -29.23
C GLY A 130 -1.23 23.08 -28.03
N VAL A 131 -0.78 23.81 -27.00
CA VAL A 131 -0.37 23.23 -25.71
C VAL A 131 -1.16 23.90 -24.60
N MET A 132 -1.67 23.08 -23.70
CA MET A 132 -2.34 23.48 -22.47
C MET A 132 -1.47 23.09 -21.28
N PHE A 133 -1.21 24.02 -20.37
CA PHE A 133 -0.47 23.73 -19.14
C PHE A 133 -1.45 23.30 -18.05
N LEU A 134 -1.40 22.04 -17.61
CA LEU A 134 -2.17 21.55 -16.46
C LEU A 134 -1.22 21.27 -15.29
N VAL A 135 -1.35 22.01 -14.19
CA VAL A 135 -0.47 21.88 -13.00
C VAL A 135 1.02 21.90 -13.40
N PHE A 136 1.42 22.87 -14.21
CA PHE A 136 2.78 23.04 -14.76
C PHE A 136 3.26 21.95 -15.74
N THR A 137 2.44 20.95 -16.08
CA THR A 137 2.76 19.97 -17.13
C THR A 137 2.20 20.43 -18.48
N PRO A 138 3.02 20.52 -19.54
CA PRO A 138 2.53 20.83 -20.89
C PRO A 138 1.79 19.62 -21.47
N ILE A 139 0.53 19.83 -21.86
CA ILE A 139 -0.33 18.80 -22.48
C ILE A 139 -0.76 19.32 -23.85
N PRO A 140 -0.33 18.69 -24.95
CA PRO A 140 -0.82 18.99 -26.28
C PRO A 140 -2.34 18.84 -26.36
N TYR A 141 -2.99 19.63 -27.23
CA TYR A 141 -4.40 19.47 -27.55
C TYR A 141 -4.66 19.72 -29.04
N VAL A 142 -5.68 19.07 -29.58
CA VAL A 142 -6.23 19.38 -30.91
C VAL A 142 -7.75 19.57 -30.85
N ASP A 143 -8.28 20.50 -31.66
CA ASP A 143 -9.73 20.65 -31.83
C ASP A 143 -10.26 19.75 -32.96
N ALA A 144 -10.67 18.53 -32.61
CA ALA A 144 -11.34 17.58 -33.50
C ALA A 144 -12.88 17.73 -33.51
N SER A 145 -13.43 18.90 -33.15
CA SER A 145 -14.88 19.10 -33.08
C SER A 145 -15.62 18.86 -34.40
N SER A 146 -14.96 19.00 -35.54
CA SER A 146 -15.55 18.73 -36.87
C SER A 146 -15.98 17.27 -37.04
N ALA A 147 -15.36 16.33 -36.33
CA ALA A 147 -15.76 14.91 -36.33
C ALA A 147 -17.20 14.69 -35.85
N SER A 148 -17.73 15.58 -34.98
CA SER A 148 -19.11 15.48 -34.50
C SER A 148 -20.16 15.65 -35.62
N ALA A 149 -19.79 16.25 -36.75
CA ALA A 149 -20.65 16.43 -37.92
C ALA A 149 -20.74 15.17 -38.80
N PHE A 150 -19.94 14.13 -38.55
CA PHE A 150 -19.97 12.91 -39.36
C PHE A 150 -21.29 12.15 -39.19
N ARG A 151 -21.90 11.78 -40.31
CA ARG A 151 -23.19 11.06 -40.33
C ARG A 151 -23.09 9.66 -39.72
N SER A 152 -22.00 8.93 -39.99
CA SER A 152 -21.78 7.58 -39.46
C SER A 152 -21.25 7.63 -38.03
N LYS A 153 -21.96 7.00 -37.09
CA LYS A 153 -21.51 6.87 -35.69
C LYS A 153 -20.20 6.11 -35.55
N TRP A 154 -19.95 5.14 -36.43
CA TRP A 154 -18.71 4.35 -36.41
C TRP A 154 -17.49 5.18 -36.80
N LEU A 155 -17.66 6.18 -37.69
CA LEU A 155 -16.58 7.12 -38.00
C LEU A 155 -16.30 8.05 -36.82
N ARG A 156 -17.34 8.53 -36.12
CA ARG A 156 -17.17 9.33 -34.90
C ARG A 156 -16.45 8.53 -33.80
N ILE A 157 -16.87 7.28 -33.58
CA ILE A 157 -16.22 6.35 -32.65
C ILE A 157 -14.76 6.11 -33.04
N LEU A 158 -14.47 5.90 -34.33
CA LEU A 158 -13.10 5.67 -34.80
C LEU A 158 -12.21 6.90 -34.58
N VAL A 159 -12.72 8.12 -34.84
CA VAL A 159 -12.00 9.35 -34.50
C VAL A 159 -11.76 9.44 -32.99
N GLY A 160 -12.78 9.16 -32.17
CA GLY A 160 -12.63 9.11 -30.72
C GLY A 160 -11.65 8.02 -30.25
N ALA A 161 -11.51 6.92 -30.97
CA ALA A 161 -10.55 5.87 -30.63
C ALA A 161 -9.13 6.13 -31.17
N ALA A 162 -8.96 7.04 -32.12
CA ALA A 162 -7.71 7.20 -32.86
C ALA A 162 -6.50 7.51 -31.98
N GLY A 163 -6.64 8.42 -31.01
CA GLY A 163 -5.57 8.72 -30.05
C GLY A 163 -5.17 7.50 -29.22
N MET A 164 -6.14 6.72 -28.74
CA MET A 164 -5.89 5.50 -27.98
C MET A 164 -5.26 4.39 -28.83
N LEU A 165 -5.66 4.26 -30.10
CA LEU A 165 -5.05 3.31 -31.04
C LEU A 165 -3.57 3.62 -31.27
N VAL A 166 -3.21 4.91 -31.33
CA VAL A 166 -1.81 5.36 -31.42
C VAL A 166 -1.06 5.06 -30.12
N GLU A 167 -1.63 5.36 -28.95
CA GLU A 167 -1.01 5.06 -27.66
C GLU A 167 -0.74 3.56 -27.49
N VAL A 168 -1.72 2.70 -27.78
CA VAL A 168 -1.56 1.24 -27.68
C VAL A 168 -0.51 0.71 -28.66
N PHE A 169 -0.48 1.23 -29.89
CA PHE A 169 0.53 0.86 -30.87
C PHE A 169 1.94 1.27 -30.40
N LEU A 170 2.07 2.46 -29.84
CA LEU A 170 3.33 2.98 -29.31
C LEU A 170 3.79 2.20 -28.06
N ALA A 171 2.86 1.80 -27.19
CA ALA A 171 3.14 0.90 -26.08
C ALA A 171 3.63 -0.49 -26.57
N ALA A 172 3.04 -1.02 -27.65
CA ALA A 172 3.46 -2.29 -28.24
C ALA A 172 4.89 -2.21 -28.79
N LEU A 173 5.23 -1.15 -29.53
CA LEU A 173 6.60 -0.92 -30.00
C LEU A 173 7.60 -0.78 -28.85
N ALA A 174 7.23 -0.01 -27.82
CA ALA A 174 8.06 0.15 -26.64
C ALA A 174 8.29 -1.17 -25.89
N LEU A 175 7.28 -2.06 -25.84
CA LEU A 175 7.43 -3.40 -25.27
C LEU A 175 8.47 -4.23 -26.01
N TYR A 176 8.44 -4.25 -27.34
CA TYR A 176 9.45 -4.97 -28.11
C TYR A 176 10.85 -4.44 -27.84
N VAL A 177 11.02 -3.11 -27.81
CA VAL A 177 12.31 -2.48 -27.46
C VAL A 177 12.74 -2.86 -26.04
N TRP A 178 11.83 -2.80 -25.07
CA TRP A 178 12.13 -3.13 -23.68
C TRP A 178 12.60 -4.58 -23.50
N LEU A 179 11.99 -5.53 -24.21
CA LEU A 179 12.38 -6.94 -24.17
C LEU A 179 13.68 -7.23 -24.94
N SER A 180 14.10 -6.35 -25.84
CA SER A 180 15.25 -6.58 -26.73
C SER A 180 16.54 -5.88 -26.25
N VAL A 181 16.46 -5.07 -25.20
CA VAL A 181 17.54 -4.19 -24.76
C VAL A 181 17.92 -4.46 -23.32
N GLU A 182 19.23 -4.46 -23.04
CA GLU A 182 19.78 -4.61 -21.69
C GLU A 182 19.35 -3.45 -20.75
N PRO A 183 19.39 -3.66 -19.42
CA PRO A 183 19.08 -2.61 -18.46
C PRO A 183 19.93 -1.34 -18.68
N GLY A 184 19.26 -0.21 -18.96
CA GLY A 184 19.91 1.05 -19.28
C GLY A 184 18.91 2.17 -19.61
N ALA A 185 19.40 3.30 -20.11
CA ALA A 185 18.56 4.47 -20.41
C ALA A 185 17.46 4.17 -21.44
N LEU A 186 17.78 3.41 -22.50
CA LEU A 186 16.82 3.04 -23.53
C LEU A 186 15.72 2.11 -23.00
N SER A 187 16.11 1.12 -22.18
CA SER A 187 15.15 0.23 -21.49
C SER A 187 14.24 1.03 -20.53
N ALA A 188 14.78 2.03 -19.82
CA ALA A 188 14.00 2.91 -18.95
C ALA A 188 13.01 3.78 -19.73
N VAL A 189 13.42 4.34 -20.88
CA VAL A 189 12.53 5.11 -21.77
C VAL A 189 11.41 4.21 -22.32
N ALA A 190 11.75 3.00 -22.77
CA ALA A 190 10.79 2.03 -23.27
C ALA A 190 9.78 1.62 -22.20
N TYR A 191 10.24 1.28 -20.99
CA TYR A 191 9.36 0.95 -19.87
C TYR A 191 8.43 2.11 -19.49
N ASN A 192 8.95 3.34 -19.37
CA ASN A 192 8.13 4.51 -19.07
C ASN A 192 7.13 4.84 -20.18
N THR A 193 7.47 4.53 -21.42
CA THR A 193 6.57 4.66 -22.56
C THR A 193 5.42 3.66 -22.46
N ILE A 194 5.69 2.39 -22.15
CA ILE A 194 4.66 1.36 -21.88
C ILE A 194 3.75 1.82 -20.75
N LEU A 195 4.32 2.35 -19.67
CA LEU A 195 3.54 2.84 -18.53
C LEU A 195 2.65 4.02 -18.91
N ILE A 196 3.18 5.07 -19.53
CA ILE A 196 2.39 6.25 -19.90
C ILE A 196 1.32 5.86 -20.92
N ALA A 197 1.70 5.23 -22.02
CA ALA A 197 0.80 4.93 -23.12
C ALA A 197 -0.17 3.77 -22.79
N GLY A 198 0.20 2.83 -21.94
CA GLY A 198 -0.69 1.75 -21.49
C GLY A 198 -1.61 2.18 -20.36
N LEU A 199 -1.04 2.67 -19.25
CA LEU A 199 -1.78 2.99 -18.02
C LEU A 199 -2.77 4.14 -18.25
N THR A 200 -2.33 5.22 -18.92
CA THR A 200 -3.20 6.38 -19.13
C THR A 200 -4.34 6.07 -20.09
N THR A 201 -4.06 5.29 -21.14
CA THR A 201 -5.08 4.82 -22.09
C THR A 201 -6.10 3.93 -21.40
N ILE A 202 -5.68 2.89 -20.68
CA ILE A 202 -6.61 1.89 -20.14
C ILE A 202 -7.39 2.43 -18.94
N LEU A 203 -6.73 3.09 -17.98
CA LEU A 203 -7.39 3.53 -16.74
C LEU A 203 -8.17 4.84 -16.89
N PHE A 204 -7.71 5.75 -17.76
CA PHE A 204 -8.29 7.08 -17.88
C PHE A 204 -8.96 7.33 -19.24
N ASN A 205 -8.26 7.19 -20.38
CA ASN A 205 -8.81 7.58 -21.69
C ASN A 205 -9.94 6.64 -22.14
N ALA A 206 -9.74 5.33 -22.06
CA ALA A 206 -10.72 4.31 -22.45
C ALA A 206 -11.90 4.23 -21.47
N ASN A 207 -11.78 4.84 -20.29
CA ASN A 207 -12.83 4.80 -19.29
C ASN A 207 -13.97 5.78 -19.64
N PRO A 208 -15.20 5.29 -19.92
CA PRO A 208 -16.30 6.15 -20.34
C PRO A 208 -16.86 7.03 -19.21
N LEU A 209 -16.54 6.71 -17.95
CA LEU A 209 -17.05 7.40 -16.78
C LEU A 209 -16.29 8.71 -16.49
N LEU A 210 -15.10 8.88 -17.08
CA LEU A 210 -14.34 10.13 -17.05
C LEU A 210 -14.47 10.85 -18.40
N ARG A 211 -14.41 12.19 -18.39
CA ARG A 211 -14.60 13.00 -19.61
C ARG A 211 -13.33 13.04 -20.47
N TYR A 212 -12.89 11.87 -20.90
CA TYR A 212 -11.83 11.63 -21.88
C TYR A 212 -12.44 10.94 -23.12
N ASP A 213 -11.64 10.30 -23.96
CA ASP A 213 -12.09 9.79 -25.27
C ASP A 213 -13.15 8.70 -25.17
N GLY A 214 -13.03 7.80 -24.19
CA GLY A 214 -14.02 6.77 -23.89
C GLY A 214 -15.40 7.32 -23.58
N TYR A 215 -15.49 8.53 -23.00
CA TYR A 215 -16.77 9.20 -22.78
C TYR A 215 -17.40 9.66 -24.08
N TYR A 216 -16.60 10.20 -25.01
CA TYR A 216 -17.10 10.62 -26.31
C TYR A 216 -17.48 9.41 -27.17
N ILE A 217 -16.69 8.33 -27.13
CA ILE A 217 -17.03 7.04 -27.76
C ILE A 217 -18.36 6.50 -27.23
N LEU A 218 -18.57 6.49 -25.90
CA LEU A 218 -19.84 6.04 -25.32
C LEU A 218 -20.99 6.98 -25.74
N GLY A 219 -20.75 8.30 -25.73
CA GLY A 219 -21.73 9.29 -26.18
C GLY A 219 -22.15 9.09 -27.63
N ASP A 220 -21.21 8.79 -28.52
CA ASP A 220 -21.46 8.49 -29.93
C ASP A 220 -22.11 7.13 -30.16
N LEU A 221 -21.74 6.12 -29.36
CA LEU A 221 -22.35 4.78 -29.40
C LEU A 221 -23.82 4.81 -28.99
N LEU A 222 -24.13 5.56 -27.92
CA LEU A 222 -25.49 5.75 -27.43
C LEU A 222 -26.27 6.81 -28.23
N GLU A 223 -25.58 7.58 -29.08
CA GLU A 223 -26.12 8.73 -29.82
C GLU A 223 -26.73 9.80 -28.89
N ILE A 224 -26.13 9.96 -27.71
CA ILE A 224 -26.54 10.94 -26.69
C ILE A 224 -25.44 12.02 -26.58
N PRO A 225 -25.56 13.14 -27.30
CA PRO A 225 -24.59 14.23 -27.20
C PRO A 225 -24.64 14.83 -25.79
N ASN A 226 -23.47 15.23 -25.28
CA ASN A 226 -23.32 15.85 -23.96
C ASN A 226 -23.92 15.02 -22.80
N LEU A 227 -23.78 13.69 -22.86
CA LEU A 227 -24.28 12.72 -21.88
C LEU A 227 -24.09 13.16 -20.43
N ARG A 228 -22.89 13.60 -20.02
CA ARG A 228 -22.62 14.02 -18.63
C ARG A 228 -23.48 15.23 -18.22
N GLN A 229 -23.60 16.23 -19.08
CA GLN A 229 -24.35 17.43 -18.78
C GLN A 229 -25.86 17.15 -18.74
N ARG A 230 -26.38 16.37 -19.69
CA ARG A 230 -27.79 15.94 -19.73
C ARG A 230 -28.13 15.08 -18.51
N SER A 231 -27.25 14.13 -18.16
CA SER A 231 -27.42 13.26 -16.99
C SER A 231 -27.48 14.04 -15.67
N THR A 232 -26.55 14.99 -15.49
CA THR A 232 -26.52 15.84 -14.28
C THR A 232 -27.77 16.72 -14.18
N ARG A 233 -28.23 17.30 -15.31
CA ARG A 233 -29.48 18.09 -15.33
C ARG A 233 -30.70 17.21 -15.03
N TYR A 234 -30.72 15.98 -15.53
CA TYR A 234 -31.81 15.04 -15.28
C TYR A 234 -31.89 14.62 -13.81
N LEU A 235 -30.75 14.32 -13.16
CA LEU A 235 -30.73 14.08 -11.72
C LEU A 235 -31.21 15.29 -10.93
N GLY A 236 -30.77 16.50 -11.30
CA GLY A 236 -31.27 17.73 -10.69
C GLY A 236 -32.79 17.87 -10.81
N TYR A 237 -33.35 17.56 -11.98
CA TYR A 237 -34.80 17.52 -12.19
C TYR A 237 -35.50 16.48 -11.30
N LEU A 238 -34.97 15.26 -11.18
CA LEU A 238 -35.53 14.22 -10.30
C LEU A 238 -35.55 14.70 -8.85
N CYS A 239 -34.48 15.36 -8.38
CA CYS A 239 -34.44 15.96 -7.07
C CYS A 239 -35.49 17.07 -6.92
N GLU A 240 -35.63 17.98 -7.89
CA GLU A 240 -36.65 19.03 -7.85
C GLU A 240 -38.08 18.49 -7.81
N ARG A 241 -38.38 17.46 -8.61
CA ARG A 241 -39.72 16.88 -8.75
C ARG A 241 -40.11 15.99 -7.58
N TYR A 242 -39.25 15.04 -7.22
CA TYR A 242 -39.57 13.99 -6.23
C TYR A 242 -39.11 14.37 -4.82
N LEU A 243 -37.87 14.84 -4.65
CA LEU A 243 -37.37 15.22 -3.32
C LEU A 243 -37.98 16.55 -2.86
N PHE A 244 -37.91 17.61 -3.68
CA PHE A 244 -38.44 18.93 -3.29
C PHE A 244 -39.95 19.07 -3.52
N GLY A 245 -40.57 18.10 -4.19
CA GLY A 245 -42.02 18.05 -4.42
C GLY A 245 -42.55 19.10 -5.39
N ARG A 246 -41.72 19.59 -6.33
CA ARG A 246 -42.14 20.54 -7.37
C ARG A 246 -42.80 19.78 -8.52
N ARG A 247 -44.13 19.67 -8.48
CA ARG A 247 -44.92 19.00 -9.53
C ARG A 247 -44.85 19.72 -10.88
N ASP A 248 -44.63 21.03 -10.86
CA ASP A 248 -44.51 21.88 -12.06
C ASP A 248 -43.10 21.86 -12.69
N ALA A 249 -42.22 20.96 -12.23
CA ALA A 249 -40.93 20.79 -12.89
C ALA A 249 -41.12 20.05 -14.23
N GLU A 250 -40.66 20.67 -15.31
CA GLU A 250 -40.62 20.04 -16.62
C GLU A 250 -39.39 19.13 -16.76
N PRO A 251 -39.55 17.90 -17.28
CA PRO A 251 -38.43 17.03 -17.55
C PRO A 251 -37.55 17.63 -18.68
N PRO A 252 -36.22 17.54 -18.56
CA PRO A 252 -35.34 17.79 -19.70
C PRO A 252 -35.73 16.91 -20.89
N ILE A 253 -35.57 17.43 -22.11
CA ILE A 253 -35.84 16.70 -23.35
C ILE A 253 -35.03 15.39 -23.33
N ALA A 254 -35.75 14.27 -23.25
CA ALA A 254 -35.17 12.94 -23.08
C ALA A 254 -36.16 11.85 -23.53
N THR A 255 -35.69 10.91 -24.35
CA THR A 255 -36.45 9.70 -24.66
C THR A 255 -36.51 8.76 -23.43
N PRO A 256 -37.47 7.83 -23.36
CA PRO A 256 -37.56 6.90 -22.23
C PRO A 256 -36.27 6.08 -22.00
N GLY A 257 -35.60 5.66 -23.08
CA GLY A 257 -34.32 4.93 -23.00
C GLY A 257 -33.15 5.79 -22.49
N GLU A 258 -33.08 7.07 -22.90
CA GLU A 258 -32.06 8.01 -22.42
C GLU A 258 -32.15 8.25 -20.91
N ARG A 259 -33.37 8.23 -20.34
CA ARG A 259 -33.58 8.49 -18.90
C ARG A 259 -32.88 7.47 -18.01
N ALA A 260 -32.90 6.19 -18.39
CA ALA A 260 -32.19 5.14 -17.65
C ALA A 260 -30.68 5.37 -17.71
N TRP A 261 -30.16 5.64 -18.91
CA TRP A 261 -28.75 5.98 -19.11
C TRP A 261 -28.31 7.19 -18.30
N PHE A 262 -29.14 8.22 -18.17
CA PHE A 262 -28.81 9.39 -17.37
C PHE A 262 -28.59 9.08 -15.89
N VAL A 263 -29.45 8.25 -15.30
CA VAL A 263 -29.32 7.88 -13.88
C VAL A 263 -28.11 6.97 -13.67
N VAL A 264 -27.98 5.94 -14.51
CA VAL A 264 -26.87 4.98 -14.43
C VAL A 264 -25.53 5.68 -14.65
N TYR A 265 -25.39 6.47 -15.72
CA TYR A 265 -24.15 7.16 -16.05
C TYR A 265 -23.76 8.17 -14.98
N ALA A 266 -24.67 9.04 -14.53
CA ALA A 266 -24.31 10.04 -13.53
C ALA A 266 -23.91 9.42 -12.19
N THR A 267 -24.58 8.34 -11.79
CA THR A 267 -24.25 7.60 -10.56
C THR A 267 -22.91 6.89 -10.69
N ALA A 268 -22.73 6.11 -11.76
CA ALA A 268 -21.48 5.37 -12.01
C ALA A 268 -20.28 6.32 -12.17
N SER A 269 -20.43 7.42 -12.92
CA SER A 269 -19.40 8.45 -13.10
C SER A 269 -19.03 9.14 -11.79
N PHE A 270 -20.01 9.42 -10.93
CA PHE A 270 -19.75 9.99 -9.61
C PHE A 270 -18.98 9.01 -8.71
N VAL A 271 -19.45 7.76 -8.61
CA VAL A 271 -18.82 6.72 -7.77
C VAL A 271 -17.41 6.40 -8.26
N TYR A 272 -17.22 6.20 -9.56
CA TYR A 272 -15.90 5.92 -10.13
C TYR A 272 -14.92 7.05 -9.88
N ARG A 273 -15.34 8.30 -10.13
CA ARG A 273 -14.48 9.46 -9.86
C ARG A 273 -14.15 9.57 -8.36
N ALA A 274 -15.11 9.29 -7.47
CA ALA A 274 -14.89 9.25 -6.03
C ALA A 274 -13.86 8.19 -5.64
N LEU A 275 -14.01 6.98 -6.15
CA LEU A 275 -13.08 5.88 -5.93
C LEU A 275 -11.67 6.26 -6.42
N VAL A 276 -11.54 6.75 -7.66
CA VAL A 276 -10.23 7.12 -8.23
C VAL A 276 -9.56 8.23 -7.42
N VAL A 277 -10.29 9.28 -7.05
CA VAL A 277 -9.70 10.39 -6.28
C VAL A 277 -9.31 9.94 -4.86
N VAL A 278 -10.15 9.16 -4.18
CA VAL A 278 -9.82 8.59 -2.86
C VAL A 278 -8.61 7.65 -2.96
N ALA A 279 -8.56 6.78 -3.98
CA ALA A 279 -7.45 5.88 -4.21
C ALA A 279 -6.14 6.66 -4.47
N ILE A 280 -6.16 7.69 -5.32
CA ILE A 280 -4.99 8.54 -5.58
C ILE A 280 -4.55 9.26 -4.31
N ILE A 281 -5.48 9.83 -3.53
CA ILE A 281 -5.13 10.51 -2.27
C ILE A 281 -4.54 9.54 -1.25
N ALA A 282 -5.17 8.38 -1.04
CA ALA A 282 -4.69 7.36 -0.11
C ALA A 282 -3.30 6.86 -0.52
N PHE A 283 -3.09 6.68 -1.83
CA PHE A 283 -1.83 6.28 -2.41
C PHE A 283 -0.72 7.34 -2.25
N ILE A 284 -1.03 8.61 -2.50
CA ILE A 284 -0.08 9.71 -2.27
C ILE A 284 0.19 9.90 -0.77
N ALA A 285 -0.79 9.63 0.10
CA ALA A 285 -0.67 9.85 1.54
C ALA A 285 0.42 8.96 2.18
N ASP A 286 0.61 7.74 1.66
CA ASP A 286 1.62 6.80 2.13
C ASP A 286 3.05 7.32 1.97
N ARG A 287 3.32 8.10 0.91
CA ARG A 287 4.67 8.62 0.60
C ARG A 287 4.83 10.12 0.85
N TYR A 288 3.77 10.90 0.63
CA TYR A 288 3.77 12.37 0.67
C TYR A 288 2.53 12.90 1.40
N PHE A 289 2.47 12.66 2.71
CA PHE A 289 1.33 13.03 3.57
C PHE A 289 0.84 14.48 3.37
N TRP A 290 1.74 15.46 3.38
CA TRP A 290 1.37 16.88 3.22
C TRP A 290 0.77 17.19 1.85
N LEU A 291 1.30 16.57 0.79
CA LEU A 291 0.77 16.74 -0.56
C LEU A 291 -0.62 16.10 -0.68
N ALA A 292 -0.82 14.91 -0.10
CA ALA A 292 -2.12 14.26 -0.04
C ALA A 292 -3.14 15.10 0.74
N MET A 293 -2.75 15.68 1.89
CA MET A 293 -3.60 16.56 2.69
C MET A 293 -4.05 17.79 1.90
N PHE A 294 -3.14 18.41 1.13
CA PHE A 294 -3.46 19.54 0.26
C PHE A 294 -4.50 19.15 -0.80
N PHE A 295 -4.27 18.06 -1.54
CA PHE A 295 -5.22 17.59 -2.56
C PHE A 295 -6.55 17.11 -1.98
N ALA A 296 -6.53 16.49 -0.79
CA ALA A 296 -7.73 16.10 -0.06
C ALA A 296 -8.56 17.33 0.34
N GLY A 297 -7.91 18.37 0.89
CA GLY A 297 -8.55 19.64 1.21
C GLY A 297 -9.14 20.33 -0.02
N ALA A 298 -8.37 20.44 -1.10
CA ALA A 298 -8.83 21.03 -2.36
C ALA A 298 -10.03 20.27 -2.96
N THR A 299 -9.99 18.93 -2.92
CA THR A 299 -11.09 18.07 -3.37
C THR A 299 -12.33 18.23 -2.49
N ALA A 300 -12.15 18.26 -1.16
CA ALA A 300 -13.24 18.46 -0.20
C ALA A 300 -13.95 19.81 -0.43
N VAL A 301 -13.18 20.89 -0.65
CA VAL A 301 -13.75 22.20 -1.01
C VAL A 301 -14.49 22.11 -2.35
N GLY A 302 -13.93 21.43 -3.36
CA GLY A 302 -14.55 21.31 -4.68
C GLY A 302 -15.81 20.44 -4.72
N TRP A 303 -15.88 19.35 -3.94
CA TRP A 303 -16.96 18.36 -3.98
C TRP A 303 -18.01 18.55 -2.90
N ILE A 304 -17.62 19.11 -1.76
CA ILE A 304 -18.54 19.39 -0.65
C ILE A 304 -18.79 20.89 -0.61
N GLY A 305 -17.74 21.70 -0.47
CA GLY A 305 -17.85 23.16 -0.30
C GLY A 305 -18.61 23.86 -1.42
N VAL A 306 -18.21 23.66 -2.69
CA VAL A 306 -18.83 24.33 -3.84
C VAL A 306 -20.27 23.88 -4.09
N PRO A 307 -20.61 22.57 -4.12
CA PRO A 307 -21.99 22.12 -4.28
C PRO A 307 -22.87 22.51 -3.09
N LEU A 308 -22.34 22.48 -1.86
CA LEU A 308 -23.07 22.94 -0.67
C LEU A 308 -23.37 24.44 -0.77
N ALA A 309 -22.38 25.27 -1.13
CA ALA A 309 -22.58 26.72 -1.31
C ALA A 309 -23.59 27.02 -2.44
N LYS A 310 -23.52 26.29 -3.56
CA LYS A 310 -24.50 26.42 -4.65
C LYS A 310 -25.88 25.92 -4.24
N GLY A 311 -25.96 24.82 -3.49
CA GLY A 311 -27.19 24.25 -2.95
C GLY A 311 -27.87 25.19 -1.95
N VAL A 312 -27.11 25.74 -0.98
CA VAL A 312 -27.60 26.74 -0.02
C VAL A 312 -28.06 28.00 -0.76
N ARG A 313 -27.26 28.54 -1.69
CA ARG A 313 -27.68 29.69 -2.52
C ARG A 313 -28.95 29.37 -3.33
N PHE A 314 -29.08 28.16 -3.87
CA PHE A 314 -30.28 27.73 -4.59
C PHE A 314 -31.50 27.62 -3.66
N LEU A 315 -31.34 27.08 -2.45
CA LEU A 315 -32.41 26.98 -1.46
C LEU A 315 -32.86 28.36 -0.93
N VAL A 316 -31.91 29.27 -0.72
CA VAL A 316 -32.15 30.61 -0.14
C VAL A 316 -32.62 31.62 -1.20
N ALA A 317 -31.93 31.71 -2.33
CA ALA A 317 -32.10 32.79 -3.30
C ALA A 317 -32.93 32.40 -4.54
N SER A 318 -33.22 31.12 -4.79
CA SER A 318 -33.99 30.73 -5.97
C SER A 318 -35.47 31.14 -5.84
N PRO A 319 -36.02 31.88 -6.82
CA PRO A 319 -37.46 32.16 -6.90
C PRO A 319 -38.28 30.88 -7.11
N ARG A 320 -37.66 29.82 -7.63
CA ARG A 320 -38.32 28.55 -8.01
C ARG A 320 -38.78 27.71 -6.82
N LEU A 321 -38.31 27.99 -5.60
CA LEU A 321 -38.68 27.25 -4.38
C LEU A 321 -39.61 28.03 -3.44
N ARG A 322 -40.06 29.23 -3.81
CA ARG A 322 -40.73 30.19 -2.91
C ARG A 322 -41.92 29.62 -2.12
N ARG A 323 -42.66 28.64 -2.66
CA ARG A 323 -43.82 28.00 -1.99
C ARG A 323 -43.49 26.74 -1.17
N ARG A 324 -42.30 26.14 -1.29
CA ARG A 324 -41.94 24.83 -0.69
C ARG A 324 -40.56 24.82 0.01
N ARG A 325 -39.96 25.99 0.30
CA ARG A 325 -38.61 26.13 0.90
C ARG A 325 -38.40 25.29 2.15
N VAL A 326 -39.37 25.26 3.08
CA VAL A 326 -39.26 24.52 4.34
C VAL A 326 -39.13 23.01 4.10
N ARG A 327 -39.91 22.45 3.18
CA ARG A 327 -39.82 21.02 2.81
C ARG A 327 -38.50 20.69 2.14
N ALA A 328 -38.03 21.54 1.23
CA ALA A 328 -36.74 21.34 0.57
C ALA A 328 -35.56 21.39 1.55
N PHE A 329 -35.60 22.30 2.53
CA PHE A 329 -34.59 22.39 3.58
C PHE A 329 -34.63 21.17 4.51
N ALA A 330 -35.82 20.77 4.98
CA ALA A 330 -35.99 19.61 5.85
C ALA A 330 -35.51 18.29 5.21
N ILE A 331 -35.85 18.05 3.94
CA ILE A 331 -35.43 16.84 3.23
C ILE A 331 -33.93 16.84 2.96
N THR A 332 -33.35 18.00 2.61
CA THR A 332 -31.90 18.11 2.41
C THR A 332 -31.14 17.89 3.73
N ALA A 333 -31.62 18.46 4.83
CA ALA A 333 -31.05 18.27 6.16
C ALA A 333 -31.18 16.81 6.65
N ALA A 334 -32.34 16.19 6.45
CA ALA A 334 -32.56 14.79 6.80
C ALA A 334 -31.68 13.84 5.95
N ALA A 335 -31.53 14.11 4.65
CA ALA A 335 -30.64 13.34 3.79
C ALA A 335 -29.17 13.47 4.22
N LEU A 336 -28.73 14.69 4.57
CA LEU A 336 -27.38 14.90 5.10
C LEU A 336 -27.17 14.19 6.43
N ALA A 337 -28.13 14.27 7.35
CA ALA A 337 -28.08 13.56 8.63
C ALA A 337 -28.05 12.03 8.44
N ALA A 338 -28.81 11.49 7.50
CA ALA A 338 -28.80 10.07 7.17
C ALA A 338 -27.44 9.61 6.62
N VAL A 339 -26.78 10.43 5.77
CA VAL A 339 -25.43 10.13 5.27
C VAL A 339 -24.40 10.16 6.40
N VAL A 340 -24.45 11.18 7.27
CA VAL A 340 -23.54 11.26 8.44
C VAL A 340 -23.76 10.09 9.39
N TRP A 341 -25.02 9.73 9.64
CA TRP A 341 -25.36 8.58 10.47
C TRP A 341 -24.87 7.27 9.86
N ALA A 342 -25.08 7.05 8.54
CA ALA A 342 -24.59 5.87 7.84
C ALA A 342 -23.05 5.78 7.89
N LEU A 343 -22.34 6.89 7.67
CA LEU A 343 -20.87 6.93 7.76
C LEU A 343 -20.38 6.65 9.20
N GLY A 344 -21.09 7.13 10.21
CA GLY A 344 -20.77 6.86 11.62
C GLY A 344 -21.11 5.45 12.08
N TRP A 345 -22.07 4.78 11.43
CA TRP A 345 -22.50 3.42 11.78
C TRP A 345 -21.59 2.34 11.18
N VAL A 346 -20.88 2.64 10.10
CA VAL A 346 -19.89 1.72 9.54
C VAL A 346 -18.67 1.70 10.46
N ALA A 347 -18.68 0.78 11.43
CA ALA A 347 -17.53 0.46 12.24
C ALA A 347 -16.46 -0.19 11.36
N VAL A 348 -15.52 0.61 10.85
CA VAL A 348 -14.35 0.08 10.14
C VAL A 348 -13.39 -0.46 11.21
N PRO A 349 -13.16 -1.79 11.28
CA PRO A 349 -12.26 -2.35 12.27
C PRO A 349 -10.82 -1.91 11.95
N TYR A 350 -10.26 -1.05 12.80
CA TYR A 350 -8.88 -0.63 12.68
C TYR A 350 -7.98 -1.70 13.34
N ARG A 351 -7.22 -2.42 12.52
CA ARG A 351 -6.36 -3.54 12.95
C ARG A 351 -4.90 -3.19 12.68
N THR A 352 -4.03 -3.41 13.66
CA THR A 352 -2.58 -3.36 13.49
C THR A 352 -2.08 -4.79 13.28
N VAL A 353 -1.45 -5.04 12.13
CA VAL A 353 -0.86 -6.35 11.81
C VAL A 353 0.64 -6.27 12.06
N ILE A 354 1.15 -7.20 12.87
CA ILE A 354 2.57 -7.30 13.22
C ILE A 354 3.03 -8.74 13.11
N GLU A 355 4.31 -8.93 12.81
CA GLU A 355 4.93 -10.24 12.73
C GLU A 355 5.63 -10.57 14.05
N GLY A 356 5.59 -11.85 14.40
CA GLY A 356 6.21 -12.37 15.60
C GLY A 356 6.68 -13.79 15.41
N VAL A 357 7.63 -14.19 16.25
CA VAL A 357 8.16 -15.54 16.27
C VAL A 357 7.73 -16.27 17.52
N VAL A 358 7.51 -17.57 17.38
CA VAL A 358 7.32 -18.46 18.53
C VAL A 358 8.59 -18.41 19.37
N TRP A 359 8.44 -18.00 20.62
CA TRP A 359 9.56 -17.74 21.52
C TRP A 359 9.51 -18.67 22.73
N ILE A 360 10.62 -19.37 22.97
CA ILE A 360 10.76 -20.27 24.11
C ILE A 360 11.45 -19.49 25.25
N PRO A 361 10.88 -19.49 26.48
CA PRO A 361 11.51 -18.86 27.64
C PRO A 361 12.90 -19.43 27.95
N GLN A 362 13.79 -18.62 28.55
CA GLN A 362 15.13 -19.09 28.93
C GLN A 362 15.11 -20.23 29.95
N GLU A 363 14.06 -20.29 30.78
CA GLU A 363 13.86 -21.34 31.80
C GLU A 363 13.50 -22.71 31.23
N SER A 364 13.11 -22.76 29.95
CA SER A 364 12.83 -24.00 29.23
C SER A 364 14.09 -24.68 28.70
N PHE A 365 15.25 -24.02 28.69
CA PHE A 365 16.49 -24.61 28.21
C PHE A 365 17.15 -25.42 29.32
N VAL A 366 17.34 -26.72 29.08
CA VAL A 366 18.07 -27.61 29.99
C VAL A 366 19.54 -27.60 29.61
N ARG A 367 20.39 -27.07 30.50
CA ARG A 367 21.83 -26.94 30.29
C ARG A 367 22.61 -27.79 31.28
N ALA A 368 23.80 -28.23 30.89
CA ALA A 368 24.72 -28.94 31.77
C ALA A 368 25.22 -28.01 32.90
N GLY A 369 25.01 -28.41 34.15
CA GLY A 369 25.50 -27.65 35.32
C GLY A 369 27.02 -27.72 35.49
N THR A 370 27.63 -28.84 35.07
CA THR A 370 29.08 -29.09 35.07
C THR A 370 29.50 -29.83 33.80
N GLU A 371 30.81 -29.93 33.56
CA GLU A 371 31.37 -30.79 32.52
C GLU A 371 31.43 -32.26 32.95
N GLY A 372 31.39 -33.18 31.98
CA GLY A 372 31.47 -34.62 32.22
C GLY A 372 30.85 -35.45 31.09
N PHE A 373 30.74 -36.75 31.27
CA PHE A 373 30.11 -37.65 30.29
C PHE A 373 28.67 -37.94 30.69
N VAL A 374 27.72 -37.80 29.77
CA VAL A 374 26.32 -38.17 30.04
C VAL A 374 26.25 -39.69 30.24
N GLU A 375 25.88 -40.13 31.45
CA GLU A 375 25.78 -41.56 31.78
C GLU A 375 24.48 -42.15 31.25
N ARG A 376 23.36 -41.46 31.53
CA ARG A 376 22.03 -41.87 31.09
C ARG A 376 21.04 -40.71 31.11
N VAL A 377 20.04 -40.82 30.23
CA VAL A 377 18.84 -40.00 30.26
C VAL A 377 17.81 -40.72 31.15
N VAL A 378 17.35 -40.07 32.22
CA VAL A 378 16.42 -40.66 33.20
C VAL A 378 14.98 -40.44 32.78
N ALA A 379 14.65 -39.22 32.34
CA ALA A 379 13.31 -38.88 31.86
C ALA A 379 13.12 -39.34 30.40
N THR A 380 11.96 -39.93 30.09
CA THR A 380 11.64 -40.34 28.72
C THR A 380 11.34 -39.11 27.86
N PRO A 381 12.04 -38.89 26.73
CA PRO A 381 11.72 -37.81 25.80
C PRO A 381 10.26 -37.88 25.34
N GLY A 382 9.60 -36.72 25.26
CA GLY A 382 8.20 -36.57 24.91
C GLY A 382 7.21 -36.69 26.08
N THR A 383 7.70 -36.96 27.30
CA THR A 383 6.84 -37.04 28.49
C THR A 383 6.81 -35.73 29.28
N ARG A 384 5.74 -35.54 30.07
CA ARG A 384 5.60 -34.38 30.96
C ARG A 384 6.44 -34.59 32.22
N VAL A 385 7.27 -33.60 32.55
CA VAL A 385 8.12 -33.55 33.74
C VAL A 385 7.72 -32.37 34.61
N ARG A 386 7.87 -32.53 35.92
CA ARG A 386 7.65 -31.48 36.91
C ARG A 386 8.96 -30.78 37.24
N ARG A 387 8.85 -29.64 37.91
CA ARG A 387 10.01 -28.94 38.47
C ARG A 387 10.79 -29.87 39.41
N ASP A 388 12.11 -29.80 39.32
CA ASP A 388 13.09 -30.59 40.08
C ASP A 388 13.17 -32.10 39.74
N ASP A 389 12.37 -32.58 38.77
CA ASP A 389 12.50 -33.94 38.24
C ASP A 389 13.89 -34.15 37.61
N VAL A 390 14.46 -35.34 37.82
CA VAL A 390 15.78 -35.69 37.26
C VAL A 390 15.63 -36.00 35.78
N LEU A 391 16.33 -35.24 34.95
CA LEU A 391 16.29 -35.37 33.49
C LEU A 391 17.46 -36.23 32.99
N LEU A 392 18.68 -35.86 33.37
CA LEU A 392 19.92 -36.52 32.93
C LEU A 392 20.88 -36.67 34.10
N VAL A 393 21.70 -37.72 34.05
CA VAL A 393 22.82 -37.92 34.98
C VAL A 393 24.12 -37.82 34.19
N ILE A 394 24.97 -36.90 34.61
CA ILE A 394 26.34 -36.74 34.13
C ILE A 394 27.25 -37.48 35.10
N ARG A 395 28.25 -38.17 34.57
CA ARG A 395 29.27 -38.86 35.33
C ARG A 395 30.61 -38.17 35.13
N ASP A 396 31.19 -37.77 36.25
CA ASP A 396 32.59 -37.37 36.38
C ASP A 396 33.20 -38.16 37.55
N PRO A 397 34.08 -39.15 37.27
CA PRO A 397 34.74 -39.94 38.29
C PRO A 397 35.66 -39.10 39.21
N GLU A 398 36.22 -38.01 38.71
CA GLU A 398 37.17 -37.18 39.47
C GLU A 398 36.45 -36.36 40.53
N VAL A 399 35.28 -35.81 40.20
CA VAL A 399 34.51 -34.95 41.11
C VAL A 399 34.07 -35.70 42.37
N ARG A 400 33.49 -36.90 42.22
CA ARG A 400 33.06 -37.70 43.40
C ARG A 400 34.23 -38.11 44.28
N THR A 401 35.33 -38.57 43.66
CA THR A 401 36.55 -38.94 44.39
C THR A 401 37.13 -37.75 45.14
N ARG A 402 37.13 -36.56 44.51
CA ARG A 402 37.63 -35.33 45.13
C ARG A 402 36.78 -34.86 46.31
N VAL A 403 35.46 -35.05 46.27
CA VAL A 403 34.58 -34.82 47.44
C VAL A 403 34.99 -35.71 48.61
N GLU A 404 35.23 -37.00 48.37
CA GLU A 404 35.62 -37.95 49.42
C GLU A 404 36.99 -37.61 50.04
N VAL A 405 37.97 -37.25 49.20
CA VAL A 405 39.31 -36.81 49.64
C VAL A 405 39.22 -35.53 50.48
N LEU A 406 38.47 -34.52 50.01
CA LEU A 406 38.29 -33.27 50.75
C LEU A 406 37.53 -33.48 52.06
N ALA A 407 36.53 -34.36 52.08
CA ALA A 407 35.82 -34.71 53.30
C ALA A 407 36.74 -35.39 54.32
N ALA A 408 37.63 -36.28 53.87
CA ALA A 408 38.66 -36.86 54.73
C ALA A 408 39.65 -35.81 55.25
N ARG A 409 40.07 -34.85 54.40
CA ARG A 409 40.96 -33.76 54.79
C ARG A 409 40.33 -32.82 55.82
N VAL A 410 39.04 -32.49 55.67
CA VAL A 410 38.29 -31.71 56.67
C VAL A 410 38.22 -32.45 58.01
N ARG A 411 38.00 -33.78 57.99
CA ARG A 411 38.03 -34.59 59.23
C ARG A 411 39.40 -34.58 59.90
N GLU A 412 40.48 -34.72 59.13
CA GLU A 412 41.86 -34.66 59.62
C GLU A 412 42.18 -33.30 60.26
N LEU A 413 41.90 -32.20 59.54
CA LEU A 413 42.18 -30.84 60.02
C LEU A 413 41.33 -30.48 61.24
N LYS A 414 40.09 -30.95 61.30
CA LYS A 414 39.22 -30.77 62.48
C LYS A 414 39.80 -31.48 63.70
N ALA A 415 40.24 -32.73 63.56
CA ALA A 415 40.87 -33.47 64.66
C ALA A 415 42.17 -32.78 65.14
N ARG A 416 42.99 -32.25 64.23
CA ARG A 416 44.19 -31.47 64.58
C ARG A 416 43.86 -30.14 65.26
N TYR A 417 42.80 -29.46 64.84
CA TYR A 417 42.36 -28.23 65.48
C TYR A 417 41.96 -28.50 66.93
N ASP A 418 41.14 -29.53 67.16
CA ASP A 418 40.67 -29.93 68.49
C ASP A 418 41.83 -30.36 69.41
N GLU A 419 42.90 -30.97 68.85
CA GLU A 419 44.13 -31.30 69.58
C GLU A 419 44.96 -30.06 69.96
N GLN A 420 45.11 -29.08 69.05
CA GLN A 420 45.98 -27.91 69.27
C GLN A 420 45.30 -26.79 70.07
N GLN A 421 43.96 -26.71 70.06
CA GLN A 421 43.18 -25.70 70.76
C GLN A 421 43.57 -25.52 72.25
N PRO A 422 43.78 -26.58 73.05
CA PRO A 422 44.22 -26.44 74.44
C PRO A 422 45.73 -26.24 74.61
N VAL A 423 46.56 -26.45 73.58
CA VAL A 423 48.04 -26.48 73.69
C VAL A 423 48.69 -25.18 73.21
N ASP A 424 48.33 -24.71 72.01
CA ASP A 424 48.99 -23.57 71.35
C ASP A 424 47.98 -22.78 70.50
N VAL A 425 47.63 -21.59 70.97
CA VAL A 425 46.62 -20.71 70.33
C VAL A 425 47.05 -20.28 68.93
N VAL A 426 48.35 -20.09 68.69
CA VAL A 426 48.85 -19.64 67.38
C VAL A 426 48.78 -20.78 66.37
N LYS A 427 49.19 -21.99 66.76
CA LYS A 427 49.04 -23.18 65.90
C LYS A 427 47.58 -23.53 65.66
N ALA A 428 46.72 -23.42 66.68
CA ALA A 428 45.29 -23.63 66.54
C ALA A 428 44.68 -22.65 65.52
N ALA A 429 45.08 -21.37 65.54
CA ALA A 429 44.61 -20.38 64.57
C ALA A 429 45.05 -20.70 63.12
N ILE A 430 46.27 -21.21 62.92
CA ILE A 430 46.75 -21.64 61.60
C ILE A 430 45.92 -22.83 61.08
N VAL A 431 45.73 -23.86 61.92
CA VAL A 431 44.93 -25.04 61.55
C VAL A 431 43.46 -24.67 61.33
N GLN A 432 42.93 -23.69 62.07
CA GLN A 432 41.58 -23.16 61.85
C GLN A 432 41.42 -22.54 60.46
N GLU A 433 42.42 -21.79 60.01
CA GLU A 433 42.41 -21.18 58.68
C GLU A 433 42.54 -22.23 57.56
N GLU A 434 43.38 -23.25 57.75
CA GLU A 434 43.44 -24.41 56.84
C GLU A 434 42.12 -25.19 56.79
N LEU A 435 41.49 -25.40 57.95
CA LEU A 435 40.19 -26.06 58.06
C LEU A 435 39.12 -25.26 57.33
N ARG A 436 39.10 -23.93 57.50
CA ARG A 436 38.18 -23.02 56.81
C ARG A 436 38.33 -23.12 55.30
N TYR A 437 39.57 -23.11 54.80
CA TYR A 437 39.87 -23.28 53.37
C TYR A 437 39.39 -24.65 52.85
N ALA A 438 39.71 -25.74 53.57
CA ALA A 438 39.29 -27.09 53.19
C ALA A 438 37.76 -27.26 53.20
N GLN A 439 37.05 -26.61 54.13
CA GLN A 439 35.59 -26.60 54.17
C GLN A 439 35.00 -25.86 52.96
N GLN A 440 35.58 -24.73 52.55
CA GLN A 440 35.15 -24.01 51.35
C GLN A 440 35.38 -24.83 50.08
N ASP A 441 36.51 -25.52 49.98
CA ASP A 441 36.80 -26.42 48.86
C ASP A 441 35.85 -27.62 48.81
N LEU A 442 35.54 -28.21 49.97
CA LEU A 442 34.56 -29.29 50.07
C LEU A 442 33.17 -28.80 49.66
N ALA A 443 32.73 -27.62 50.12
CA ALA A 443 31.43 -27.06 49.78
C ALA A 443 31.28 -26.83 48.26
N ARG A 444 32.28 -26.19 47.65
CA ARG A 444 32.32 -25.93 46.19
C ARG A 444 32.38 -27.21 45.35
N THR A 445 33.14 -28.22 45.80
CA THR A 445 33.23 -29.50 45.08
C THR A 445 31.95 -30.32 45.25
N SER A 446 31.30 -30.23 46.43
CA SER A 446 30.00 -30.87 46.69
C SER A 446 28.88 -30.24 45.87
N GLU A 447 28.90 -28.91 45.70
CA GLU A 447 27.98 -28.19 44.80
C GLU A 447 28.14 -28.68 43.36
N ARG A 448 29.38 -28.73 42.83
CA ARG A 448 29.66 -29.31 41.51
C ARG A 448 29.20 -30.76 41.37
N ALA A 449 29.36 -31.56 42.43
CA ALA A 449 28.87 -32.93 42.44
C ALA A 449 27.34 -33.00 42.37
N SER A 450 26.63 -32.04 42.97
CA SER A 450 25.16 -31.95 42.85
C SER A 450 24.72 -31.52 41.44
N GLU A 451 25.51 -30.66 40.77
CA GLU A 451 25.29 -30.22 39.39
C GLU A 451 25.47 -31.35 38.34
N LEU A 452 26.04 -32.50 38.71
CA LEU A 452 26.10 -33.70 37.86
C LEU A 452 24.70 -34.28 37.59
N THR A 453 23.74 -34.04 38.47
CA THR A 453 22.35 -34.44 38.26
C THR A 453 21.57 -33.27 37.68
N VAL A 454 21.30 -33.31 36.38
CA VAL A 454 20.57 -32.25 35.68
C VAL A 454 19.07 -32.41 35.95
N ARG A 455 18.47 -31.40 36.55
CA ARG A 455 17.05 -31.37 36.93
C ARG A 455 16.26 -30.38 36.09
N SER A 456 14.95 -30.57 36.03
CA SER A 456 14.06 -29.63 35.35
C SER A 456 13.88 -28.33 36.14
N GLY A 457 14.10 -27.18 35.50
CA GLY A 457 13.84 -25.87 36.10
C GLY A 457 12.35 -25.48 36.11
N THR A 458 11.55 -26.10 35.24
CA THR A 458 10.14 -25.78 35.00
C THR A 458 9.29 -27.05 34.83
N GLU A 459 7.97 -26.91 34.84
CA GLU A 459 7.06 -27.99 34.42
C GLU A 459 6.82 -27.89 32.91
N GLY A 460 6.75 -29.03 32.22
CA GLY A 460 6.44 -29.08 30.79
C GLY A 460 6.79 -30.42 30.15
N THR A 461 6.79 -30.48 28.83
CA THR A 461 7.20 -31.67 28.09
C THR A 461 8.71 -31.66 27.87
N PHE A 462 9.39 -32.74 28.26
CA PHE A 462 10.82 -32.92 28.05
C PHE A 462 11.12 -33.29 26.60
N VAL A 463 11.80 -32.42 25.86
CA VAL A 463 12.11 -32.57 24.44
C VAL A 463 13.63 -32.62 24.27
N VAL A 464 14.10 -33.69 23.64
CA VAL A 464 15.51 -33.89 23.31
C VAL A 464 15.65 -33.96 21.79
N PRO A 465 16.43 -33.06 21.15
CA PRO A 465 16.55 -33.04 19.68
C PRO A 465 17.08 -34.35 19.09
N THR A 466 18.17 -34.87 19.64
CA THR A 466 18.76 -36.16 19.25
C THR A 466 19.05 -37.00 20.50
N PRO A 467 18.06 -37.78 21.00
CA PRO A 467 18.22 -38.54 22.23
C PRO A 467 19.27 -39.66 22.13
N GLU A 468 19.51 -40.18 20.92
CA GLU A 468 20.46 -41.26 20.66
C GLU A 468 21.93 -40.83 20.81
N ASP A 469 22.22 -39.53 20.62
CA ASP A 469 23.58 -38.99 20.66
C ASP A 469 24.05 -38.61 22.07
N LEU A 470 23.16 -38.69 23.07
CA LEU A 470 23.46 -38.22 24.42
C LEU A 470 24.28 -39.22 25.24
N PRO A 471 23.91 -40.51 25.37
CA PRO A 471 24.64 -41.44 26.22
C PRO A 471 26.11 -41.58 25.81
N GLY A 472 27.03 -41.36 26.75
CA GLY A 472 28.47 -41.42 26.51
C GLY A 472 29.09 -40.17 25.90
N ARG A 473 28.31 -39.14 25.56
CA ARG A 473 28.83 -37.87 25.03
C ARG A 473 29.44 -37.01 26.15
N PHE A 474 30.61 -36.44 25.88
CA PHE A 474 31.21 -35.42 26.72
C PHE A 474 30.51 -34.08 26.52
N VAL A 475 30.10 -33.42 27.60
CA VAL A 475 29.40 -32.13 27.60
C VAL A 475 30.14 -31.13 28.46
N LYS A 476 30.10 -29.86 28.08
CA LYS A 476 30.73 -28.76 28.84
C LYS A 476 29.71 -28.03 29.72
N LYS A 477 30.17 -27.40 30.81
CA LYS A 477 29.33 -26.53 31.63
C LYS A 477 28.65 -25.45 30.77
N GLY A 478 27.33 -25.33 30.89
CA GLY A 478 26.50 -24.38 30.13
C GLY A 478 26.06 -24.86 28.75
N GLU A 479 26.52 -26.03 28.29
CA GLU A 479 26.07 -26.62 27.03
C GLU A 479 24.60 -27.01 27.12
N GLN A 480 23.83 -26.72 26.05
CA GLN A 480 22.41 -26.99 25.99
C GLN A 480 22.17 -28.45 25.58
N LEU A 481 21.45 -29.20 26.42
CA LEU A 481 21.23 -30.63 26.24
C LEU A 481 19.82 -30.95 25.74
N ALA A 482 18.82 -30.21 26.25
CA ALA A 482 17.42 -30.50 26.00
C ALA A 482 16.54 -29.26 26.27
N TYR A 483 15.23 -29.42 26.08
CA TYR A 483 14.22 -28.43 26.37
C TYR A 483 13.13 -29.01 27.28
N VAL A 484 12.53 -28.18 28.11
CA VAL A 484 11.28 -28.46 28.82
C VAL A 484 10.30 -27.36 28.45
N VAL A 485 9.30 -27.70 27.63
CA VAL A 485 8.40 -26.72 27.02
C VAL A 485 6.95 -27.05 27.37
N GLU A 486 6.20 -26.08 27.86
CA GLU A 486 4.76 -26.21 28.06
C GLU A 486 4.04 -26.02 26.72
N LEU A 487 3.55 -27.10 26.12
CA LEU A 487 2.89 -27.06 24.81
C LEU A 487 1.50 -26.38 24.85
N GLY A 488 0.90 -26.20 26.04
CA GLY A 488 -0.38 -25.53 26.21
C GLY A 488 -0.31 -24.00 26.22
N THR A 489 0.87 -23.42 26.42
CA THR A 489 1.07 -21.96 26.44
C THR A 489 2.31 -21.61 25.65
N VAL A 490 2.11 -20.93 24.52
CA VAL A 490 3.20 -20.51 23.64
C VAL A 490 3.27 -18.99 23.67
N THR A 491 4.47 -18.48 23.96
CA THR A 491 4.73 -17.03 23.89
C THR A 491 5.12 -16.65 22.48
N ILE A 492 4.50 -15.60 21.94
CA ILE A 492 4.89 -15.04 20.65
C ILE A 492 5.59 -13.73 20.89
N ARG A 493 6.85 -13.66 20.50
CA ARG A 493 7.63 -12.43 20.53
C ARG A 493 7.45 -11.69 19.21
N ALA A 494 6.62 -10.67 19.25
CA ALA A 494 6.35 -9.79 18.13
C ALA A 494 7.18 -8.50 18.23
N VAL A 495 7.42 -7.91 17.06
CA VAL A 495 8.13 -6.64 16.94
C VAL A 495 7.19 -5.61 16.32
N VAL A 496 7.01 -4.49 17.03
CA VAL A 496 6.10 -3.41 16.63
C VAL A 496 6.93 -2.19 16.21
N PRO A 497 6.75 -1.68 14.98
CA PRO A 497 7.33 -0.41 14.54
C PRO A 497 6.94 0.78 15.42
N GLN A 498 7.80 1.81 15.47
CA GLN A 498 7.59 2.99 16.31
C GLN A 498 6.33 3.80 15.97
N ASP A 499 5.87 3.79 14.72
CA ASP A 499 4.63 4.46 14.28
C ASP A 499 3.36 3.73 14.74
N ALA A 500 3.45 2.44 15.05
CA ALA A 500 2.31 1.62 15.45
C ALA A 500 2.21 1.37 16.97
N ILE A 501 3.27 1.62 17.74
CA ILE A 501 3.33 1.22 19.16
C ILE A 501 2.28 1.90 20.04
N ASP A 502 1.92 3.16 19.77
CA ASP A 502 0.93 3.89 20.58
C ASP A 502 -0.48 3.27 20.46
N LEU A 503 -0.81 2.78 19.26
CA LEU A 503 -2.05 2.05 19.03
C LEU A 503 -2.06 0.73 19.80
N VAL A 504 -0.96 -0.03 19.73
CA VAL A 504 -0.83 -1.30 20.43
C VAL A 504 -0.84 -1.12 21.95
N ARG A 505 -0.21 -0.06 22.46
CA ARG A 505 -0.09 0.20 23.90
C ARG A 505 -1.40 0.67 24.54
N PHE A 506 -2.15 1.55 23.87
CA PHE A 506 -3.30 2.23 24.49
C PHE A 506 -4.67 1.86 23.91
N HIS A 507 -4.72 1.31 22.70
CA HIS A 507 -5.97 1.10 21.97
C HIS A 507 -6.25 -0.38 21.62
N THR A 508 -5.45 -1.32 22.15
CA THR A 508 -5.67 -2.75 21.96
C THR A 508 -6.88 -3.22 22.75
N ARG A 509 -7.89 -3.77 22.04
CA ARG A 509 -9.06 -4.41 22.64
C ARG A 509 -9.01 -5.93 22.62
N GLN A 510 -8.39 -6.50 21.59
CA GLN A 510 -8.28 -7.93 21.36
C GLN A 510 -7.00 -8.21 20.58
N VAL A 511 -6.34 -9.32 20.86
CA VAL A 511 -5.21 -9.83 20.07
C VAL A 511 -5.59 -11.15 19.45
N GLU A 512 -5.35 -11.24 18.14
CA GLU A 512 -5.55 -12.43 17.34
C GLU A 512 -4.19 -12.87 16.79
N VAL A 513 -3.88 -14.14 16.95
CA VAL A 513 -2.66 -14.77 16.46
C VAL A 513 -3.02 -15.71 15.32
N ARG A 514 -2.22 -15.67 14.26
CA ARG A 514 -2.32 -16.60 13.11
C ARG A 514 -0.93 -17.16 12.84
N LEU A 515 -0.82 -18.47 12.74
CA LEU A 515 0.44 -19.12 12.38
C LEU A 515 0.67 -19.00 10.87
N ALA A 516 1.92 -18.82 10.45
CA ALA A 516 2.27 -18.64 9.04
C ALA A 516 1.83 -19.84 8.16
N GLU A 517 1.84 -21.05 8.72
CA GLU A 517 1.39 -22.27 8.05
C GLU A 517 -0.13 -22.41 7.95
N ARG A 518 -0.89 -21.69 8.80
CA ARG A 518 -2.36 -21.80 8.92
C ARG A 518 -2.99 -20.44 9.18
N LEU A 519 -3.04 -19.61 8.13
CA LEU A 519 -3.57 -18.25 8.21
C LEU A 519 -5.09 -18.18 8.48
N THR A 520 -5.83 -19.28 8.26
CA THR A 520 -7.27 -19.36 8.54
C THR A 520 -7.58 -19.56 10.02
N ASP A 521 -6.65 -20.16 10.76
CA ASP A 521 -6.86 -20.52 12.15
C ASP A 521 -6.48 -19.33 13.03
N VAL A 522 -7.45 -18.82 13.78
CA VAL A 522 -7.28 -17.68 14.66
C VAL A 522 -7.23 -18.16 16.10
N VAL A 523 -6.13 -17.87 16.78
CA VAL A 523 -5.95 -18.14 18.21
C VAL A 523 -6.02 -16.82 18.97
N GLY A 524 -6.82 -16.78 20.04
CA GLY A 524 -6.88 -15.60 20.91
C GLY A 524 -5.58 -15.46 21.72
N GLY A 525 -5.01 -14.25 21.74
CA GLY A 525 -3.82 -13.93 22.52
C GLY A 525 -4.07 -12.80 23.52
N VAL A 526 -3.15 -12.62 24.48
CA VAL A 526 -3.17 -11.52 25.43
C VAL A 526 -1.76 -10.96 25.59
N ILE A 527 -1.58 -9.66 25.45
CA ILE A 527 -0.27 -9.03 25.67
C ILE A 527 0.17 -9.26 27.11
N ARG A 528 1.18 -10.10 27.30
CA ARG A 528 1.76 -10.42 28.62
C ARG A 528 2.81 -9.40 29.03
N ARG A 529 3.62 -8.94 28.06
CA ARG A 529 4.72 -8.00 28.32
C ARG A 529 4.92 -7.07 27.14
N LEU A 530 5.08 -5.79 27.47
CA LEU A 530 5.45 -4.75 26.52
C LEU A 530 6.77 -4.14 26.99
N VAL A 531 7.83 -4.24 26.18
CA VAL A 531 9.11 -3.61 26.53
C VAL A 531 8.98 -2.10 26.35
N PRO A 532 9.28 -1.29 27.40
CA PRO A 532 9.00 0.15 27.35
C PRO A 532 9.96 0.93 26.44
N GLY A 533 11.18 0.43 26.24
CA GLY A 533 12.23 1.08 25.44
C GLY A 533 12.24 0.59 24.00
N ALA A 534 12.47 1.52 23.08
CA ALA A 534 12.70 1.21 21.67
C ALA A 534 14.12 0.67 21.48
N THR A 535 14.28 -0.31 20.59
CA THR A 535 15.57 -0.88 20.21
C THR A 535 15.70 -0.93 18.71
N GLU A 536 16.92 -0.93 18.19
CA GLU A 536 17.21 -1.19 16.78
C GLU A 536 17.53 -2.67 16.55
N ARG A 537 17.53 -3.50 17.60
CA ARG A 537 17.91 -4.91 17.49
C ARG A 537 16.69 -5.83 17.52
N LEU A 538 16.52 -6.59 16.44
CA LEU A 538 15.52 -7.62 16.32
C LEU A 538 15.89 -8.84 17.19
N PRO A 539 14.89 -9.53 17.78
CA PRO A 539 15.11 -10.78 18.51
C PRO A 539 15.71 -11.89 17.63
N THR A 540 15.36 -11.92 16.36
CA THR A 540 15.80 -12.90 15.37
C THR A 540 15.79 -12.29 13.97
N MET A 541 16.65 -12.82 13.10
CA MET A 541 16.74 -12.43 11.68
C MET A 541 15.43 -12.73 10.93
N ALA A 542 14.65 -13.72 11.37
CA ALA A 542 13.39 -14.12 10.73
C ALA A 542 12.34 -12.99 10.67
N LEU A 543 12.45 -11.97 11.52
CA LEU A 543 11.57 -10.79 11.50
C LEU A 543 12.07 -9.70 10.55
N GLY A 544 13.31 -9.78 10.10
CA GLY A 544 13.91 -8.89 9.13
C GLY A 544 13.61 -9.34 7.70
N ARG A 545 13.66 -8.39 6.75
CA ARG A 545 13.36 -8.63 5.34
C ARG A 545 14.25 -9.68 4.68
N GLU A 546 15.50 -9.80 5.12
CA GLU A 546 16.42 -10.85 4.65
C GLU A 546 16.04 -12.25 5.16
N GLY A 547 15.41 -12.34 6.34
CA GLY A 547 14.93 -13.59 6.93
C GLY A 547 13.49 -13.95 6.60
N GLY A 548 12.83 -13.18 5.71
CA GLY A 548 11.45 -13.41 5.26
C GLY A 548 10.38 -12.58 5.97
N GLY A 549 10.75 -11.73 6.93
CA GLY A 549 9.84 -10.80 7.60
C GLY A 549 9.68 -9.45 6.87
N GLN A 550 9.00 -8.50 7.50
CA GLN A 550 8.71 -7.18 6.93
C GLN A 550 9.64 -6.05 7.39
N ILE A 551 10.41 -6.24 8.47
CA ILE A 551 11.24 -5.15 9.01
C ILE A 551 12.48 -4.94 8.15
N LEU A 552 12.71 -3.70 7.71
CA LEU A 552 13.94 -3.33 7.00
C LEU A 552 15.15 -3.39 7.94
N VAL A 553 16.18 -4.10 7.53
CA VAL A 553 17.44 -4.29 8.26
C VAL A 553 18.59 -3.57 7.55
N ASP A 554 19.60 -3.15 8.31
CA ASP A 554 20.81 -2.52 7.77
C ASP A 554 21.60 -3.55 6.93
N PRO A 555 21.79 -3.33 5.62
CA PRO A 555 22.52 -4.26 4.75
C PRO A 555 23.98 -4.48 5.15
N ARG A 556 24.53 -3.64 6.04
CA ARG A 556 25.90 -3.76 6.55
C ARG A 556 26.02 -4.73 7.73
N ASP A 557 24.90 -5.15 8.33
CA ASP A 557 24.90 -6.12 9.43
C ASP A 557 24.84 -7.55 8.86
N PRO A 558 25.93 -8.33 8.90
CA PRO A 558 25.94 -9.68 8.36
C PRO A 558 25.04 -10.66 9.13
N LYS A 559 24.55 -10.26 10.31
CA LYS A 559 23.60 -11.07 11.10
C LYS A 559 22.15 -10.73 10.80
N GLY A 560 21.86 -9.68 10.03
CA GLY A 560 20.50 -9.28 9.64
C GLY A 560 19.56 -9.03 10.82
N VAL A 561 20.08 -8.57 11.96
CA VAL A 561 19.29 -8.31 13.18
C VAL A 561 19.16 -6.83 13.52
N THR A 562 19.92 -5.96 12.86
CA THR A 562 19.87 -4.52 13.10
C THR A 562 18.83 -3.88 12.17
N ALA A 563 17.70 -3.45 12.73
CA ALA A 563 16.65 -2.74 12.02
C ALA A 563 17.05 -1.29 11.72
N ILE A 564 16.66 -0.79 10.54
CA ILE A 564 16.89 0.62 10.14
C ILE A 564 16.06 1.59 11.00
N GLN A 565 14.88 1.13 11.43
CA GLN A 565 13.98 1.89 12.28
C GLN A 565 13.92 1.31 13.68
N LYS A 566 13.62 2.16 14.66
CA LYS A 566 13.39 1.73 16.04
C LYS A 566 12.12 0.90 16.14
N VAL A 567 12.22 -0.17 16.91
CA VAL A 567 11.13 -1.12 17.14
C VAL A 567 10.95 -1.42 18.62
N PHE A 568 9.75 -1.88 18.98
CA PHE A 568 9.38 -2.30 20.32
C PHE A 568 9.08 -3.79 20.33
N GLN A 569 9.47 -4.47 21.42
CA GLN A 569 9.22 -5.89 21.58
C GLN A 569 7.97 -6.11 22.43
N VAL A 570 7.10 -7.00 21.96
CA VAL A 570 5.84 -7.38 22.61
C VAL A 570 5.79 -8.88 22.73
N ASP A 571 5.55 -9.38 23.93
CA ASP A 571 5.29 -10.80 24.17
C ASP A 571 3.77 -10.98 24.34
N VAL A 572 3.19 -11.77 23.44
CA VAL A 572 1.76 -12.15 23.38
C VAL A 572 1.59 -13.58 23.86
#